data_AF-A0A926CKJ3-F1
#
_entry.id   AF-A0A926CKJ3-F1
#
_cell.length_a   1.000
_cell.length_b   1.000
_cell.length_c   1.000
_cell.angle_alpha   90.00
_cell.angle_beta   90.00
_cell.angle_gamma   90.00
#
_symmetry.space_group_name_H-M   'P 1'
#
loop_
_entity.id
_entity.type
_entity.pdbx_description
1 polymer ?
#
loop_
_entity_poly.entity_id
_entity_poly.type
_entity_poly.pdbx_seq_one_letter_code
_entity_poly.pdbx_strand_id
1 'polypeptide(L)'
;KLDTNTGTYYLMEINGRLWGSLQLAIDSGVDFPVLLVEAALGLPSHPVTKYRVGIRSQWEWGDVDHLLALLFHSSNRLALPSRRPGRLVAIAGFLKALRRGTQSEVLRLSDPLPFIRETVNWIFGR
;
A
#
# COMPACT_ATOMS: atom_id res chain seq x y z
N LYS A 1 -15.39 6.87 6.75
CA LYS A 1 -16.07 5.58 7.00
C LYS A 1 -17.43 5.61 6.35
N LEU A 2 -17.84 4.54 5.66
CA LEU A 2 -19.23 4.36 5.24
C LEU A 2 -19.97 3.58 6.34
N ASP A 3 -21.07 4.11 6.84
CA ASP A 3 -22.03 3.32 7.62
C ASP A 3 -22.84 2.47 6.65
N THR A 4 -22.74 1.14 6.78
CA THR A 4 -23.39 0.20 5.86
C THR A 4 -24.90 0.10 6.06
N ASN A 5 -25.42 0.49 7.23
CA ASN A 5 -26.85 0.44 7.51
C ASN A 5 -27.58 1.65 6.95
N THR A 6 -26.95 2.82 7.01
CA THR A 6 -27.54 4.10 6.58
C THR A 6 -27.02 4.60 5.24
N GLY A 7 -25.92 4.04 4.72
CA GLY A 7 -25.24 4.53 3.52
C GLY A 7 -24.53 5.88 3.72
N THR A 8 -24.41 6.35 4.96
CA THR A 8 -23.87 7.68 5.27
C THR A 8 -22.35 7.65 5.42
N TYR A 9 -21.65 8.61 4.79
CA TYR A 9 -20.21 8.78 4.97
C TYR A 9 -19.90 9.67 6.19
N TYR A 10 -19.00 9.19 7.04
CA TYR A 10 -18.49 9.89 8.21
C TYR A 10 -17.00 10.18 8.06
N LEU A 11 -16.58 11.38 8.47
CA LEU A 11 -15.17 11.70 8.68
C LEU A 11 -14.61 10.79 9.77
N MET A 12 -13.46 10.15 9.51
CA MET A 12 -12.78 9.34 10.52
C MET A 12 -11.65 10.11 11.18
N GLU A 13 -10.80 10.71 10.35
CA GLU A 13 -9.58 11.37 10.76
C GLU A 13 -9.17 12.41 9.73
N ILE A 14 -8.41 13.40 10.19
CA ILE A 14 -7.68 14.35 9.35
C ILE A 14 -6.22 14.23 9.73
N ASN A 15 -5.38 13.89 8.77
CA ASN A 15 -3.93 13.80 8.97
C ASN A 15 -3.28 15.07 8.42
N GLY A 16 -2.66 15.88 9.28
CA GLY A 16 -1.93 17.09 8.91
C GLY A 16 -0.56 16.82 8.23
N ARG A 17 -0.41 15.68 7.55
CA ARG A 17 0.84 15.22 6.92
C ARG A 17 0.53 14.27 5.77
N LEU A 18 1.56 13.97 4.96
CA LEU A 18 1.48 12.88 3.99
C LEU A 18 1.24 11.54 4.71
N TRP A 19 0.48 10.67 4.05
CA TRP A 19 -0.06 9.45 4.63
C TRP A 19 0.42 8.21 3.87
N GLY A 20 0.16 7.02 4.40
CA GLY A 20 0.76 5.78 3.93
C GLY A 20 0.50 5.46 2.45
N SER A 21 -0.63 5.87 1.87
CA SER A 21 -0.90 5.59 0.45
C SER A 21 -0.43 6.70 -0.52
N LEU A 22 0.51 7.54 -0.09
CA LEU A 22 1.09 8.60 -0.92
C LEU A 22 1.55 8.07 -2.29
N GLN A 23 2.27 6.95 -2.30
CA GLN A 23 2.79 6.39 -3.54
C GLN A 23 1.68 5.91 -4.48
N LEU A 24 0.58 5.36 -3.94
CA LEU A 24 -0.60 5.01 -4.74
C LEU A 24 -1.22 6.23 -5.42
N ALA A 25 -1.27 7.38 -4.74
CA ALA A 25 -1.77 8.60 -5.33
C ALA A 25 -0.88 9.09 -6.48
N ILE A 26 0.44 9.06 -6.29
CA ILE A 26 1.42 9.39 -7.33
C ILE A 26 1.28 8.45 -8.54
N ASP A 27 1.20 7.14 -8.30
CA ASP A 27 0.99 6.14 -9.36
C ASP A 27 -0.38 6.28 -10.04
N SER A 28 -1.36 6.88 -9.36
CA SER A 28 -2.66 7.24 -9.93
C SER A 28 -2.64 8.57 -10.70
N GLY A 29 -1.50 9.28 -10.70
CA GLY A 29 -1.29 10.52 -11.45
C GLY A 29 -1.47 11.79 -10.62
N VAL A 30 -1.47 11.71 -9.29
CA VAL A 30 -1.59 12.87 -8.38
C VAL A 30 -0.33 13.02 -7.55
N ASP A 31 0.53 13.96 -7.95
CA ASP A 31 1.81 14.22 -7.29
C ASP A 31 1.66 15.23 -6.15
N PHE A 32 1.19 14.73 -4.99
CA PHE A 32 1.03 15.57 -3.79
C PHE A 32 2.32 16.27 -3.32
N PRO A 33 3.52 15.66 -3.38
CA PRO A 33 4.76 16.36 -3.07
C PRO A 33 4.98 17.61 -3.94
N VAL A 34 4.80 17.50 -5.26
CA VAL A 34 4.90 18.66 -6.15
C VAL A 34 3.86 19.72 -5.82
N LEU A 35 2.60 19.32 -5.65
CA LEU A 35 1.51 20.25 -5.28
C LEU A 35 1.79 20.98 -3.95
N LEU A 36 2.37 20.27 -2.97
CA LEU A 36 2.75 20.86 -1.68
C LEU A 36 3.85 21.91 -1.85
N VAL A 37 4.86 21.63 -2.66
CA VAL A 37 5.96 22.56 -2.95
C VAL A 37 5.44 23.79 -3.71
N GLU A 38 4.60 23.58 -4.73
CA GLU A 38 3.96 24.67 -5.48
C GLU A 38 3.16 25.58 -4.56
N ALA A 39 2.31 25.01 -3.69
CA ALA A 39 1.53 25.76 -2.73
C ALA A 39 2.41 26.55 -1.73
N ALA A 40 3.48 25.92 -1.23
CA ALA A 40 4.42 26.56 -0.30
C ALA A 40 5.18 27.73 -0.94
N LEU A 41 5.45 27.66 -2.25
CA LEU A 41 6.10 28.71 -3.04
C LEU A 41 5.12 29.77 -3.58
N GLY A 42 3.81 29.61 -3.34
CA GLY A 42 2.78 30.49 -3.89
C GLY A 42 2.65 30.39 -5.41
N LEU A 43 3.07 29.27 -6.00
CA LEU A 43 2.92 29.02 -7.43
C LEU A 43 1.45 28.68 -7.76
N PRO A 44 0.97 28.99 -8.98
CA PRO A 44 -0.36 28.61 -9.39
C PRO A 44 -0.50 27.08 -9.46
N SER A 45 -1.20 26.49 -8.48
CA SER A 45 -1.58 25.07 -8.53
C SER A 45 -3.04 24.95 -8.95
N HIS A 46 -3.33 24.15 -9.98
CA HIS A 46 -4.71 23.87 -10.39
C HIS A 46 -5.27 22.63 -9.67
N PRO A 47 -6.59 22.57 -9.39
CA PRO A 47 -7.20 21.38 -8.85
C PRO A 47 -6.98 20.17 -9.76
N VAL A 48 -6.48 19.08 -9.20
CA VAL A 48 -6.38 17.79 -9.91
C VAL A 48 -7.75 17.12 -9.89
N THR A 49 -8.42 17.09 -11.05
CA THR A 49 -9.80 16.57 -11.18
C THR A 49 -9.88 15.17 -11.78
N LYS A 50 -8.74 14.60 -12.19
CA LYS A 50 -8.67 13.28 -12.84
C LYS A 50 -7.53 12.47 -12.23
N TYR A 51 -7.77 11.18 -12.08
CA TYR A 51 -6.77 10.20 -11.67
C TYR A 51 -7.05 8.86 -12.39
N ARG A 52 -6.05 7.99 -12.43
CA ARG A 52 -6.16 6.64 -13.01
C ARG A 52 -6.85 5.70 -12.02
N VAL A 53 -7.97 5.13 -12.44
CA VAL A 53 -8.67 4.08 -11.68
C VAL A 53 -8.07 2.71 -12.00
N GLY A 54 -8.14 1.78 -11.05
CA GLY A 54 -7.68 0.40 -11.22
C GLY A 54 -6.20 0.18 -10.93
N ILE A 55 -5.50 1.22 -10.47
CA ILE A 55 -4.14 1.13 -9.93
C ILE A 55 -4.19 0.48 -8.55
N ARG A 56 -3.26 -0.45 -8.30
CA ARG A 56 -3.01 -1.05 -6.99
C ARG A 56 -1.58 -0.77 -6.60
N SER A 57 -1.35 -0.54 -5.31
CA SER A 57 0.00 -0.46 -4.73
C SER A 57 0.28 -1.75 -3.96
N GLN A 58 1.49 -2.26 -4.09
CA GLN A 58 1.94 -3.49 -3.45
C GLN A 58 3.20 -3.22 -2.65
N TRP A 59 3.21 -3.66 -1.40
CA TRP A 59 4.40 -3.72 -0.57
C TRP A 59 4.91 -5.15 -0.49
N GLU A 60 6.00 -5.44 -1.20
CA GLU A 60 6.49 -6.80 -1.42
C GLU A 60 6.86 -7.50 -0.12
N TRP A 61 7.60 -6.83 0.76
CA TRP A 61 8.04 -7.43 2.02
C TRP A 61 6.90 -7.64 3.00
N GLY A 62 5.87 -6.78 2.97
CA GLY A 62 4.62 -7.03 3.70
C GLY A 62 3.87 -8.27 3.22
N ASP A 63 3.83 -8.51 1.90
CA ASP A 63 3.25 -9.72 1.33
C ASP A 63 4.06 -10.98 1.72
N VAL A 64 5.41 -10.87 1.75
CA VAL A 64 6.28 -11.96 2.23
C VAL A 64 6.03 -12.23 3.71
N ASP A 65 6.00 -11.21 4.56
CA ASP A 65 5.70 -11.34 5.99
C ASP A 65 4.35 -12.00 6.22
N HIS A 66 3.33 -11.57 5.47
CA HIS A 66 2.00 -12.15 5.55
C HIS A 66 2.01 -13.64 5.16
N LEU A 67 2.70 -14.00 4.08
CA LEU A 67 2.82 -15.39 3.65
C LEU A 67 3.56 -16.23 4.69
N LEU A 68 4.70 -15.77 5.20
CA LEU A 68 5.48 -16.47 6.22
C LEU A 68 4.67 -16.67 7.51
N ALA A 69 3.93 -15.64 7.94
CA ALA A 69 3.02 -15.75 9.09
C ALA A 69 2.00 -16.88 8.87
N LEU A 70 1.33 -16.92 7.72
CA LEU A 70 0.34 -17.98 7.41
C LEU A 70 0.95 -19.38 7.30
N LEU A 71 2.21 -19.49 6.88
CA LEU A 71 2.90 -20.78 6.76
C LEU A 71 3.39 -21.31 8.10
N PHE A 72 3.99 -20.45 8.93
CA PHE A 72 4.77 -20.86 10.10
C PHE A 72 4.09 -20.63 11.45
N HIS A 73 3.08 -19.76 11.54
CA HIS A 73 2.41 -19.49 12.82
C HIS A 73 1.08 -20.24 12.96
N SER A 74 0.69 -20.53 14.20
CA SER A 74 -0.60 -21.15 14.51
C SER A 74 -1.74 -20.16 14.35
N SER A 75 -2.94 -20.64 14.01
CA SER A 75 -4.13 -19.80 13.86
C SER A 75 -4.47 -19.03 15.13
N ASN A 76 -4.22 -19.63 16.31
CA ASN A 76 -4.47 -19.01 17.60
C ASN A 76 -3.52 -17.82 17.83
N ARG A 77 -2.24 -17.95 17.45
CA ARG A 77 -1.27 -16.85 17.56
C ARG A 77 -1.62 -15.67 16.64
N LEU A 78 -2.18 -15.94 15.47
CA LEU A 78 -2.54 -14.92 14.47
C LEU A 78 -3.96 -14.37 14.63
N ALA A 79 -4.72 -14.80 15.66
CA ALA A 79 -6.13 -14.44 15.85
C ALA A 79 -6.99 -14.60 14.58
N LEU A 80 -6.70 -15.64 13.78
CA LEU A 80 -7.38 -15.85 12.51
C LEU A 80 -8.82 -16.36 12.73
N PRO A 81 -9.78 -16.01 11.85
CA PRO A 81 -11.11 -16.59 11.88
C PRO A 81 -11.06 -18.11 11.75
N SER A 82 -12.06 -18.82 12.29
CA SER A 82 -12.15 -20.28 12.28
C SER A 82 -12.00 -20.89 10.87
N ARG A 83 -12.40 -20.15 9.84
CA ARG A 83 -12.27 -20.53 8.43
C ARG A 83 -11.08 -19.82 7.80
N ARG A 84 -9.87 -20.35 8.02
CA ARG A 84 -8.65 -19.86 7.38
C ARG A 84 -8.45 -20.46 5.99
N PRO A 85 -7.89 -19.70 5.03
CA PRO A 85 -7.41 -20.29 3.79
C PRO A 85 -6.31 -21.32 4.08
N GLY A 86 -6.31 -22.44 3.35
CA GLY A 86 -5.23 -23.42 3.43
C GLY A 86 -3.91 -22.83 2.91
N ARG A 87 -2.78 -23.43 3.29
CA ARG A 87 -1.43 -22.95 2.88
C ARG A 87 -1.29 -22.79 1.37
N LEU A 88 -1.83 -23.72 0.58
CA LEU A 88 -1.82 -23.64 -0.88
C LEU A 88 -2.59 -22.42 -1.40
N VAL A 89 -3.69 -22.06 -0.76
CA VAL A 89 -4.48 -20.88 -1.12
C VAL A 89 -3.72 -19.60 -0.79
N ALA A 90 -2.97 -19.58 0.34
CA ALA A 90 -2.12 -18.45 0.69
C ALA A 90 -0.99 -18.25 -0.33
N ILE A 91 -0.29 -19.33 -0.72
CA ILE A 91 0.76 -19.28 -1.76
C ILE A 91 0.18 -18.83 -3.10
N ALA A 92 -0.96 -19.39 -3.51
CA ALA A 92 -1.63 -18.97 -4.74
C ALA A 92 -2.09 -17.50 -4.69
N GLY A 93 -2.48 -17.01 -3.51
CA GLY A 93 -2.79 -15.61 -3.25
C GLY A 93 -1.57 -14.70 -3.46
N PHE A 94 -0.43 -15.07 -2.89
CA PHE A 94 0.84 -14.37 -3.03
C PHE A 94 1.28 -14.28 -4.51
N LEU A 95 1.23 -15.40 -5.25
CA LEU A 95 1.55 -15.39 -6.69
C LEU A 95 0.56 -14.54 -7.50
N LYS A 96 -0.71 -14.49 -7.08
CA LYS A 96 -1.74 -13.62 -7.68
C LYS A 96 -1.56 -12.15 -7.30
N ALA A 97 -0.67 -11.78 -6.39
CA ALA A 97 -0.39 -10.38 -6.08
C ALA A 97 0.35 -9.69 -7.26
N LEU A 98 1.00 -10.47 -8.13
CA LEU A 98 1.69 -10.03 -9.36
C LEU A 98 0.74 -9.64 -10.53
N ARG A 99 -0.46 -9.12 -10.24
CA ARG A 99 -1.48 -8.78 -11.24
C ARG A 99 -1.09 -7.53 -12.04
N ARG A 100 -1.60 -7.46 -13.28
CA ARG A 100 -1.60 -6.22 -14.08
C ARG A 100 -2.26 -5.07 -13.33
N GLY A 101 -1.67 -3.87 -13.45
CA GLY A 101 -2.11 -2.65 -12.77
C GLY A 101 -1.61 -2.53 -11.33
N THR A 102 -0.81 -3.47 -10.86
CA THR A 102 -0.13 -3.39 -9.56
C THR A 102 1.22 -2.75 -9.73
N GLN A 103 1.49 -1.70 -8.95
CA GLN A 103 2.75 -1.00 -8.89
C GLN A 103 3.40 -1.28 -7.54
N SER A 104 4.72 -1.49 -7.55
CA SER A 104 5.48 -1.61 -6.31
C SER A 104 5.45 -0.30 -5.54
N GLU A 105 5.24 -0.37 -4.23
CA GLU A 105 5.33 0.79 -3.36
C GLU A 105 6.78 1.31 -3.27
N VAL A 106 7.77 0.41 -3.17
CA VAL A 106 9.17 0.78 -2.89
C VAL A 106 10.11 0.49 -4.06
N LEU A 107 9.94 -0.63 -4.78
CA LEU A 107 10.80 -1.00 -5.89
C LEU A 107 10.55 -0.10 -7.11
N ARG A 108 11.41 0.90 -7.28
CA ARG A 108 11.45 1.76 -8.46
C ARG A 108 12.69 1.47 -9.27
N LEU A 109 12.53 1.15 -10.55
CA LEU A 109 13.67 0.92 -11.44
C LEU A 109 14.54 2.17 -11.61
N SER A 110 13.94 3.35 -11.51
CA SER A 110 14.63 4.64 -11.55
C SER A 110 15.35 4.99 -10.25
N ASP A 111 14.95 4.41 -9.12
CA ASP A 111 15.55 4.62 -7.80
C ASP A 111 15.45 3.33 -6.97
N PRO A 112 16.34 2.36 -7.19
CA PRO A 112 16.26 1.05 -6.55
C PRO A 112 16.82 1.03 -5.12
N LEU A 113 17.53 2.09 -4.70
CA LEU A 113 18.24 2.12 -3.41
C LEU A 113 17.32 1.96 -2.20
N PRO A 114 16.13 2.60 -2.12
CA PRO A 114 15.19 2.38 -1.02
C PRO A 114 14.79 0.91 -0.89
N PHE A 115 14.48 0.24 -2.00
CA PHE A 115 14.11 -1.18 -1.99
C PHE A 115 15.27 -2.08 -1.55
N ILE A 116 16.48 -1.81 -2.02
CA ILE A 116 17.68 -2.55 -1.59
C ILE A 116 17.89 -2.37 -0.09
N ARG A 117 17.78 -1.13 0.41
CA ARG A 117 17.93 -0.82 1.84
C ARG A 117 16.89 -1.55 2.67
N GLU A 118 15.62 -1.51 2.26
CA GLU A 118 14.54 -2.23 2.92
C GLU A 118 14.79 -3.75 2.92
N THR A 119 15.22 -4.31 1.79
CA THR A 119 15.56 -5.74 1.66
C THR A 119 16.66 -6.14 2.64
N VAL A 120 17.73 -5.33 2.74
CA VAL A 120 18.83 -5.56 3.70
C VAL A 120 18.31 -5.49 5.14
N ASN A 121 17.51 -4.48 5.46
CA ASN A 121 16.92 -4.31 6.78
C ASN A 121 16.02 -5.51 7.16
N TRP A 122 15.19 -5.97 6.23
CA TRP A 122 14.31 -7.12 6.42
C TRP A 122 15.09 -8.42 6.66
N ILE A 123 16.12 -8.70 5.85
CA ILE A 123 16.93 -9.92 5.97
C ILE A 123 17.77 -9.93 7.26
N PHE A 124 18.36 -8.79 7.63
CA PHE A 124 19.35 -8.70 8.70
C PHE A 124 18.81 -8.08 10.01
N GLY A 125 17.52 -7.74 10.07
CA GLY A 125 16.86 -7.19 11.26
C GLY A 125 17.42 -5.84 11.73
N ARG A 126 17.82 -4.97 10.79
CA ARG A 126 18.36 -3.63 11.07
C ARG A 126 17.38 -2.50 10.77
#